data_AF-A0A1S8B3B5-F1
#
_entry.id   AF-A0A1S8B3B5-F1
#
_cell.length_a   1.000
_cell.length_b   1.000
_cell.length_c   1.000
_cell.angle_alpha   90.00
_cell.angle_beta   90.00
_cell.angle_gamma   90.00
#
_symmetry.space_group_name_H-M   'P 1'
#
loop_
_entity.id
_entity.type
_entity.pdbx_description
1 polymer ?
#
loop_
_entity_poly.entity_id
_entity_poly.type
_entity_poly.pdbx_seq_one_letter_code
_entity_poly.pdbx_strand_id
1 'polypeptide(L)'
;MSVSSSHILRPLLRSVPQSHLLHHILTLYALGTSPEQIQAAYDEEVKAQRIAFPPYQKIIEALRIPAGFNKYLGDYVQYSNYLSHFTAEIDAKGVPAVLNEYLFPGDDRANYMLSRVFVGFAHPMIHLGYGLEFRQPAVVAEALAQAAVHESWGKDFFMAA
;
A
#
# COMPACT_ATOMS: atom_id res chain seq x y z
N MET A 1 -22.95 9.42 -16.87
CA MET A 1 -21.86 8.82 -17.67
C MET A 1 -20.93 8.10 -16.69
N SER A 2 -20.91 6.76 -16.71
CA SER A 2 -20.13 5.92 -15.81
C SER A 2 -18.76 5.67 -16.44
N VAL A 3 -17.77 6.49 -16.10
CA VAL A 3 -16.36 6.15 -16.40
C VAL A 3 -15.94 5.13 -15.34
N SER A 4 -15.72 3.89 -15.78
CA SER A 4 -15.32 2.79 -14.91
C SER A 4 -13.98 3.10 -14.25
N SER A 5 -13.94 3.13 -12.91
CA SER A 5 -12.73 3.34 -12.08
C SER A 5 -11.56 2.40 -12.43
N SER A 6 -11.83 1.31 -13.15
CA SER A 6 -10.84 0.33 -13.59
C SER A 6 -9.82 0.83 -14.63
N HIS A 7 -10.11 1.91 -15.38
CA HIS A 7 -9.21 2.36 -16.47
C HIS A 7 -8.16 3.39 -16.00
N ILE A 8 -8.41 4.10 -14.90
CA ILE A 8 -7.47 5.12 -14.37
C ILE A 8 -6.38 4.47 -13.50
N LEU A 9 -6.64 3.31 -12.90
CA LEU A 9 -5.79 2.77 -11.83
C LEU A 9 -4.76 1.72 -12.28
N ARG A 10 -4.86 1.16 -13.49
CA ARG A 10 -3.94 0.11 -13.96
C ARG A 10 -2.46 0.53 -14.07
N PRO A 11 -2.10 1.79 -14.39
CA PRO A 11 -0.70 2.22 -14.42
C PRO A 11 -0.04 2.40 -13.04
N LEU A 12 -0.81 2.43 -11.94
CA LEU A 12 -0.29 2.80 -10.61
C LEU A 12 0.49 1.66 -9.92
N LEU A 13 0.30 0.42 -10.37
CA LEU A 13 0.76 -0.82 -9.72
C LEU A 13 2.28 -1.12 -9.80
N ARG A 14 3.13 -0.16 -10.17
CA ARG A 14 4.58 -0.40 -10.41
C ARG A 14 5.51 0.61 -9.76
N SER A 15 5.06 1.31 -8.72
CA SER A 15 5.87 2.36 -8.12
C SER A 15 6.18 2.24 -6.66
N VAL A 16 7.31 2.88 -6.35
CA VAL A 16 7.87 3.10 -5.02
C VAL A 16 6.85 3.62 -3.99
N PRO A 17 6.99 3.21 -2.71
CA PRO A 17 6.15 3.58 -1.56
C PRO A 17 5.80 5.05 -1.30
N GLN A 18 6.43 6.00 -1.99
CA GLN A 18 6.40 7.43 -1.61
C GLN A 18 6.04 8.34 -2.79
N SER A 19 5.22 7.85 -3.72
CA SER A 19 4.63 8.72 -4.74
C SER A 19 3.37 9.40 -4.21
N HIS A 20 3.31 10.74 -4.32
CA HIS A 20 2.10 11.51 -4.01
C HIS A 20 1.06 11.48 -5.13
N LEU A 21 1.40 10.91 -6.30
CA LEU A 21 0.53 10.82 -7.48
C LEU A 21 -0.88 10.33 -7.10
N LEU A 22 -0.97 9.19 -6.42
CA LEU A 22 -2.27 8.60 -6.09
C LEU A 22 -3.11 9.51 -5.18
N HIS A 23 -2.48 10.11 -4.16
CA HIS A 23 -3.17 11.01 -3.24
C HIS A 23 -3.67 12.25 -3.98
N HIS A 24 -2.83 12.83 -4.84
CA HIS A 24 -3.16 14.02 -5.63
C HIS A 24 -4.32 13.73 -6.59
N ILE A 25 -4.25 12.65 -7.37
CA ILE A 25 -5.28 12.28 -8.34
C ILE A 25 -6.62 12.00 -7.67
N LEU A 26 -6.64 11.25 -6.56
CA LEU A 26 -7.89 10.96 -5.86
C LEU A 26 -8.45 12.20 -5.14
N THR A 27 -7.59 13.11 -4.68
CA THR A 27 -8.04 14.42 -4.13
C THR A 27 -8.74 15.24 -5.21
N LEU A 28 -8.13 15.40 -6.38
CA LEU A 28 -8.72 16.16 -7.50
C LEU A 28 -10.07 15.55 -7.90
N TYR A 29 -10.12 14.22 -8.03
CA TYR A 29 -11.36 13.50 -8.30
C TYR A 29 -12.44 13.79 -7.24
N ALA A 30 -12.10 13.73 -5.94
CA ALA A 30 -13.04 14.03 -4.85
C ALA A 30 -13.57 15.47 -4.87
N LEU A 31 -12.73 16.42 -5.31
CA LEU A 31 -13.08 17.84 -5.44
C LEU A 31 -13.91 18.15 -6.69
N GLY A 32 -14.19 17.16 -7.55
CA GLY A 32 -15.01 17.33 -8.74
C GLY A 32 -14.31 18.08 -9.87
N THR A 33 -12.98 18.03 -9.95
CA THR A 33 -12.21 18.63 -11.05
C THR A 33 -12.51 17.94 -12.38
N SER A 34 -12.28 18.63 -13.50
CA SER A 34 -12.53 18.05 -14.83
C SER A 34 -11.55 16.91 -15.17
N PRO A 35 -11.93 15.96 -16.05
CA PRO A 35 -11.04 14.89 -16.51
C PRO A 35 -9.71 15.42 -17.09
N GLU A 36 -9.74 16.55 -17.79
CA GLU A 36 -8.56 17.18 -18.39
C GLU A 36 -7.59 17.68 -17.30
N GLN A 37 -8.11 18.24 -16.21
CA GLN A 37 -7.30 18.68 -15.07
C GLN A 37 -6.65 17.49 -14.35
N ILE A 38 -7.40 16.40 -14.17
CA ILE A 38 -6.88 15.17 -13.57
C ILE A 38 -5.78 14.57 -14.47
N GLN A 39 -5.99 14.53 -15.78
CA GLN A 39 -5.00 14.02 -16.72
C GLN A 39 -3.73 14.87 -16.72
N ALA A 40 -3.86 16.21 -16.73
CA ALA A 40 -2.72 17.11 -16.65
C ALA A 40 -1.90 16.91 -15.37
N ALA A 41 -2.56 16.72 -14.22
CA ALA A 41 -1.89 16.40 -12.96
C ALA A 41 -1.16 15.05 -13.02
N TYR A 42 -1.81 14.03 -13.61
CA TYR A 42 -1.19 12.71 -13.79
C TYR A 42 0.07 12.77 -14.65
N ASP A 43 -0.01 13.45 -15.80
CA ASP A 43 1.09 13.56 -16.76
C ASP A 43 2.31 14.27 -16.17
N GLU A 44 2.10 15.16 -15.20
CA GLU A 44 3.19 15.83 -14.48
C GLU A 44 3.80 14.94 -13.39
N GLU A 45 2.96 14.38 -12.53
CA GLU A 45 3.38 13.63 -11.35
C GLU A 45 4.01 12.26 -11.69
N VAL A 46 3.55 11.63 -12.77
CA VAL A 46 4.07 10.32 -13.22
C VAL A 46 5.58 10.37 -13.52
N LYS A 47 6.12 11.54 -13.87
CA LYS A 47 7.55 11.72 -14.16
C LYS A 47 8.44 11.48 -12.94
N ALA A 48 7.93 11.74 -11.74
CA ALA A 48 8.64 11.50 -10.48
C ALA A 48 8.50 10.04 -9.99
N GLN A 49 7.65 9.24 -10.64
CA GLN A 49 7.37 7.88 -10.25
C GLN A 49 8.59 6.99 -10.51
N ARG A 50 9.05 6.29 -9.47
CA ARG A 50 10.19 5.36 -9.56
C ARG A 50 9.70 3.94 -9.79
N ILE A 51 10.40 3.21 -10.64
CA ILE A 51 10.13 1.80 -10.93
C ILE A 51 10.51 0.96 -9.70
N ALA A 52 9.58 0.13 -9.22
CA ALA A 52 9.87 -0.83 -8.16
C ALA A 52 10.69 -2.03 -8.69
N PHE A 53 11.45 -2.69 -7.81
CA PHE A 53 12.18 -3.91 -8.16
C PHE A 53 11.21 -5.01 -8.63
N PRO A 54 11.61 -5.90 -9.56
CA PRO A 54 10.75 -7.00 -9.96
C PRO A 54 10.49 -7.95 -8.78
N PRO A 55 9.27 -8.48 -8.63
CA PRO A 55 8.98 -9.49 -7.62
C PRO A 55 9.74 -10.79 -7.88
N TYR A 56 10.06 -11.51 -6.81
CA TYR A 56 10.74 -12.80 -6.83
C TYR A 56 9.91 -13.88 -6.13
N GLN A 57 9.45 -14.85 -6.92
CA GLN A 57 8.47 -15.87 -6.52
C GLN A 57 8.83 -16.59 -5.21
N LYS A 58 10.11 -16.95 -5.03
CA LYS A 58 10.59 -17.64 -3.82
C LYS A 58 10.39 -16.81 -2.55
N ILE A 59 10.52 -15.49 -2.63
CA ILE A 59 10.28 -14.61 -1.48
C ILE A 59 8.78 -14.49 -1.22
N ILE A 60 7.97 -14.31 -2.27
CA ILE A 60 6.50 -14.27 -2.15
C ILE A 60 5.98 -15.52 -1.43
N GLU A 61 6.48 -16.70 -1.79
CA GLU A 61 6.12 -17.96 -1.11
C GLU A 61 6.52 -17.98 0.37
N ALA A 62 7.68 -17.41 0.71
CA ALA A 62 8.12 -17.30 2.10
C ALA A 62 7.26 -16.33 2.93
N LEU A 63 6.68 -15.28 2.32
CA LEU A 63 5.82 -14.32 3.01
C LEU A 63 4.50 -14.93 3.52
N ARG A 64 4.12 -16.12 3.04
CA ARG A 64 2.89 -16.83 3.45
C ARG A 64 2.92 -17.35 4.89
N ILE A 65 4.11 -17.43 5.50
CA ILE A 65 4.27 -17.87 6.89
C ILE A 65 4.84 -16.74 7.75
N PRO A 66 4.46 -16.61 9.03
CA PRO A 66 4.89 -15.48 9.88
C PRO A 66 6.40 -15.29 9.96
N ALA A 67 7.18 -16.37 10.06
CA ALA A 67 8.64 -16.29 10.13
C ALA A 67 9.27 -15.72 8.85
N GLY A 68 8.77 -16.13 7.69
CA GLY A 68 9.24 -15.62 6.41
C GLY A 68 8.77 -14.19 6.16
N PHE A 69 7.55 -13.85 6.54
CA PHE A 69 7.05 -12.48 6.54
C PHE A 69 7.94 -11.55 7.37
N ASN A 70 8.14 -11.87 8.66
CA ASN A 70 8.91 -11.00 9.56
C ASN A 70 10.37 -10.83 9.16
N LYS A 71 10.97 -11.83 8.51
CA LYS A 71 12.36 -11.79 8.03
C LYS A 71 12.65 -10.62 7.09
N TYR A 72 11.67 -10.20 6.31
CA TYR A 72 11.84 -9.19 5.25
C TYR A 72 11.27 -7.82 5.62
N LEU A 73 10.79 -7.64 6.86
CA LEU A 73 10.22 -6.36 7.30
C LEU A 73 11.28 -5.26 7.32
N GLY A 74 10.91 -4.08 6.82
CA GLY A 74 11.79 -2.92 6.73
C GLY A 74 12.83 -2.96 5.62
N ASP A 75 12.82 -3.99 4.77
CA ASP A 75 13.64 -4.02 3.55
C ASP A 75 12.84 -3.44 2.38
N TYR A 76 13.20 -2.21 2.01
CA TYR A 76 12.61 -1.47 0.90
C TYR A 76 12.64 -2.23 -0.45
N VAL A 77 13.66 -3.06 -0.68
CA VAL A 77 13.77 -3.85 -1.92
C VAL A 77 12.65 -4.89 -2.04
N GLN A 78 12.03 -5.27 -0.92
CA GLN A 78 10.97 -6.29 -0.86
C GLN A 78 9.58 -5.74 -1.14
N TYR A 79 9.43 -4.45 -1.43
CA TYR A 79 8.13 -3.81 -1.67
C TYR A 79 7.26 -4.59 -2.66
N SER A 80 7.81 -4.93 -3.83
CA SER A 80 7.05 -5.65 -4.86
C SER A 80 6.67 -7.08 -4.46
N ASN A 81 7.45 -7.70 -3.57
CA ASN A 81 7.13 -9.02 -3.01
C ASN A 81 5.94 -8.92 -2.05
N TYR A 82 5.96 -7.93 -1.14
CA TYR A 82 4.82 -7.66 -0.27
C TYR A 82 3.58 -7.22 -1.05
N LEU A 83 3.73 -6.38 -2.07
CA LEU A 83 2.61 -5.97 -2.92
C LEU A 83 1.97 -7.18 -3.61
N SER A 84 2.78 -8.09 -4.15
CA SER A 84 2.28 -9.32 -4.77
C SER A 84 1.58 -10.23 -3.74
N HIS A 85 2.16 -10.35 -2.55
CA HIS A 85 1.58 -11.11 -1.43
C HIS A 85 0.22 -10.53 -1.00
N PHE A 86 0.14 -9.24 -0.71
CA PHE A 86 -1.10 -8.59 -0.27
C PHE A 86 -2.17 -8.53 -1.37
N THR A 87 -1.77 -8.38 -2.63
CA THR A 87 -2.70 -8.50 -3.77
C THR A 87 -3.37 -9.86 -3.76
N ALA A 88 -2.58 -10.94 -3.69
CA ALA A 88 -3.12 -12.30 -3.65
C ALA A 88 -3.98 -12.58 -2.41
N GLU A 89 -3.57 -12.08 -1.23
CA GLU A 89 -4.35 -12.23 0.01
C GLU A 89 -5.70 -11.50 -0.07
N ILE A 90 -5.71 -10.28 -0.61
CA ILE A 90 -6.93 -9.48 -0.78
C ILE A 90 -7.85 -10.09 -1.83
N ASP A 91 -7.30 -10.59 -2.95
CA ASP A 91 -8.09 -11.29 -3.97
C ASP A 91 -8.76 -12.54 -3.40
N ALA A 92 -8.09 -13.25 -2.48
CA ALA A 92 -8.61 -14.48 -1.88
C ALA A 92 -9.59 -14.25 -0.71
N LYS A 93 -9.33 -13.25 0.14
CA LYS A 93 -10.02 -13.09 1.43
C LYS A 93 -10.87 -11.83 1.52
N GLY A 94 -10.62 -10.85 0.64
CA GLY A 94 -11.19 -9.51 0.70
C GLY A 94 -10.49 -8.59 1.69
N VAL A 95 -10.63 -7.28 1.47
CA VAL A 95 -9.98 -6.23 2.28
C VAL A 95 -10.24 -6.36 3.79
N PRO A 96 -11.49 -6.53 4.28
CA PRO A 96 -11.73 -6.56 5.73
C PRO A 96 -11.02 -7.72 6.44
N ALA A 97 -10.98 -8.90 5.82
CA ALA A 97 -10.32 -10.07 6.41
C ALA A 97 -8.80 -9.87 6.48
N VAL A 98 -8.20 -9.33 5.42
CA VAL A 98 -6.75 -9.04 5.39
C VAL A 98 -6.37 -7.99 6.43
N LEU A 99 -7.12 -6.90 6.58
CA LEU A 99 -6.81 -5.90 7.62
C LEU A 99 -6.91 -6.50 9.03
N ASN A 100 -7.94 -7.30 9.29
CA ASN A 100 -8.10 -8.01 10.56
C ASN A 100 -7.01 -9.05 10.82
N GLU A 101 -6.42 -9.65 9.80
CA GLU A 101 -5.36 -10.64 9.95
C GLU A 101 -3.97 -10.01 10.13
N TYR A 102 -3.71 -8.86 9.50
CA TYR A 102 -2.36 -8.29 9.45
C TYR A 102 -2.16 -7.09 10.36
N LEU A 103 -3.22 -6.44 10.88
CA LEU A 103 -3.09 -5.23 11.70
C LEU A 103 -3.62 -5.38 13.13
N PHE A 104 -4.59 -6.26 13.36
CA PHE A 104 -5.38 -6.27 14.61
C PHE A 104 -5.31 -7.52 15.52
N PRO A 105 -4.66 -8.65 15.19
CA PRO A 105 -4.59 -9.81 16.10
C PRO A 105 -3.81 -9.59 17.40
N GLY A 106 -2.99 -8.53 17.48
CA GLY A 106 -2.12 -8.27 18.64
C GLY A 106 -0.89 -9.18 18.75
N ASP A 107 -0.65 -10.06 17.77
CA ASP A 107 0.59 -10.83 17.67
C ASP A 107 1.76 -9.97 17.18
N ASP A 108 2.98 -10.51 17.20
CA ASP A 108 4.19 -9.77 16.82
C ASP A 108 4.09 -9.18 15.40
N ARG A 109 3.60 -9.96 14.43
CA ARG A 109 3.48 -9.52 13.03
C ARG A 109 2.50 -8.36 12.94
N ALA A 110 1.35 -8.48 13.58
CA ALA A 110 0.31 -7.48 13.63
C ALA A 110 0.81 -6.17 14.26
N ASN A 111 1.50 -6.26 15.40
CA ASN A 111 2.03 -5.11 16.10
C ASN A 111 3.12 -4.39 15.28
N TYR A 112 4.00 -5.14 14.62
CA TYR A 112 4.96 -4.55 13.67
C TYR A 112 4.24 -3.84 12.53
N MET A 113 3.29 -4.48 11.87
CA MET A 113 2.57 -3.88 10.75
C MET A 113 1.78 -2.65 11.17
N LEU A 114 1.00 -2.73 12.25
CA LEU A 114 0.19 -1.63 12.76
C LEU A 114 1.05 -0.42 13.10
N SER A 115 2.16 -0.60 13.82
CA SER A 115 3.10 0.50 14.11
C SER A 115 3.65 1.14 12.82
N ARG A 116 3.89 0.34 11.79
CA ARG A 116 4.45 0.79 10.51
C ARG A 116 3.44 1.47 9.60
N VAL A 117 2.14 1.31 9.85
CA VAL A 117 1.11 2.10 9.17
C VAL A 117 1.26 3.59 9.50
N PHE A 118 1.74 3.93 10.71
CA PHE A 118 1.88 5.30 11.18
C PHE A 118 3.26 5.94 10.93
N VAL A 119 4.29 5.18 10.56
CA VAL A 119 5.63 5.72 10.26
C VAL A 119 5.77 6.11 8.78
N GLY A 120 6.96 6.55 8.36
CA GLY A 120 7.18 7.00 6.98
C GLY A 120 6.36 8.26 6.64
N PHE A 121 6.23 9.19 7.60
CA PHE A 121 5.35 10.36 7.54
C PHE A 121 3.87 10.00 7.36
N ALA A 122 3.43 8.90 7.97
CA ALA A 122 2.08 8.35 7.88
C ALA A 122 1.63 8.05 6.43
N HIS A 123 2.56 7.99 5.47
CA HIS A 123 2.21 7.68 4.08
C HIS A 123 1.40 6.38 3.95
N PRO A 124 1.74 5.27 4.62
CA PRO A 124 0.92 4.06 4.52
C PRO A 124 -0.49 4.27 5.07
N MET A 125 -0.66 5.02 6.16
CA MET A 125 -1.97 5.35 6.71
C MET A 125 -2.80 6.21 5.75
N ILE A 126 -2.20 7.26 5.19
CA ILE A 126 -2.87 8.14 4.21
C ILE A 126 -3.28 7.32 2.98
N HIS A 127 -2.38 6.49 2.47
CA HIS A 127 -2.61 5.63 1.32
C HIS A 127 -3.72 4.59 1.60
N LEU A 128 -3.70 3.97 2.79
CA LEU A 128 -4.74 3.07 3.25
C LEU A 128 -6.11 3.77 3.32
N GLY A 129 -6.13 5.02 3.82
CA GLY A 129 -7.34 5.85 3.87
C GLY A 129 -7.96 6.05 2.49
N TYR A 130 -7.14 6.40 1.48
CA TYR A 130 -7.59 6.48 0.09
C TYR A 130 -8.11 5.14 -0.44
N GLY A 131 -7.40 4.03 -0.16
CA GLY A 131 -7.83 2.70 -0.58
C GLY A 131 -9.20 2.31 -0.02
N LEU A 132 -9.48 2.68 1.24
CA LEU A 132 -10.76 2.43 1.89
C LEU A 132 -11.86 3.36 1.38
N GLU A 133 -11.63 4.67 1.36
CA GLU A 133 -12.60 5.70 0.95
C GLU A 133 -13.11 5.44 -0.48
N PHE A 134 -12.19 5.17 -1.41
CA PHE A 134 -12.53 4.95 -2.82
C PHE A 134 -12.83 3.49 -3.15
N ARG A 135 -12.83 2.59 -2.15
CA ARG A 135 -13.05 1.14 -2.30
C ARG A 135 -12.13 0.53 -3.38
N GLN A 136 -10.84 0.81 -3.28
CA GLN A 136 -9.81 0.34 -4.22
C GLN A 136 -8.88 -0.70 -3.56
N PRO A 137 -9.14 -2.01 -3.73
CA PRO A 137 -8.35 -3.08 -3.11
C PRO A 137 -6.86 -3.05 -3.47
N ALA A 138 -6.53 -2.65 -4.70
CA ALA A 138 -5.14 -2.47 -5.15
C ALA A 138 -4.38 -1.44 -4.29
N VAL A 139 -5.01 -0.32 -3.96
CA VAL A 139 -4.42 0.75 -3.14
C VAL A 139 -4.25 0.29 -1.69
N VAL A 140 -5.16 -0.55 -1.19
CA VAL A 140 -4.99 -1.20 0.12
C VAL A 140 -3.78 -2.14 0.12
N ALA A 141 -3.59 -2.92 -0.95
CA ALA A 141 -2.42 -3.79 -1.10
C ALA A 141 -1.11 -2.97 -1.12
N GLU A 142 -1.10 -1.86 -1.86
CA GLU A 142 0.02 -0.91 -1.88
C GLU A 142 0.30 -0.37 -0.48
N ALA A 143 -0.72 0.11 0.25
CA ALA A 143 -0.54 0.66 1.60
C ALA A 143 0.07 -0.36 2.58
N LEU A 144 -0.40 -1.61 2.56
CA LEU A 144 0.15 -2.67 3.40
C LEU A 144 1.58 -3.02 2.99
N ALA A 145 1.88 -3.06 1.69
CA ALA A 145 3.24 -3.27 1.21
C ALA A 145 4.19 -2.13 1.61
N GLN A 146 3.73 -0.87 1.56
CA GLN A 146 4.47 0.28 2.07
C GLN A 146 4.77 0.12 3.57
N ALA A 147 3.74 -0.18 4.37
CA ALA A 147 3.91 -0.42 5.81
C ALA A 147 4.96 -1.51 6.06
N ALA A 148 4.90 -2.64 5.36
CA ALA A 148 5.82 -3.76 5.56
C ALA A 148 7.30 -3.39 5.33
N VAL A 149 7.59 -2.42 4.45
CA VAL A 149 8.97 -2.05 4.09
C VAL A 149 9.47 -0.75 4.72
N HIS A 150 8.62 0.00 5.42
CA HIS A 150 9.07 1.15 6.18
C HIS A 150 9.90 0.73 7.40
N GLU A 151 10.49 1.70 8.10
CA GLU A 151 11.26 1.57 9.36
C GLU A 151 10.37 1.32 10.59
N SER A 152 10.95 0.82 11.69
CA SER A 152 10.17 0.31 12.85
C SER A 152 10.18 1.22 14.08
N TRP A 153 10.71 2.44 13.98
CA TRP A 153 10.94 3.29 15.16
C TRP A 153 9.66 3.62 15.94
N GLY A 154 8.49 3.58 15.31
CA GLY A 154 7.21 3.82 15.96
C GLY A 154 6.75 2.70 16.90
N LYS A 155 7.35 1.50 16.84
CA LYS A 155 6.87 0.33 17.61
C LYS A 155 6.80 0.62 19.10
N ASP A 156 7.91 1.05 19.69
CA ASP A 156 7.98 1.24 21.15
C ASP A 156 7.01 2.34 21.62
N PHE A 157 6.76 3.35 20.78
CA PHE A 157 5.79 4.40 21.06
C PHE A 157 4.35 3.88 21.05
N PHE A 158 3.97 3.11 20.03
CA PHE A 158 2.59 2.60 19.90
C PHE A 158 2.28 1.39 20.80
N MET A 159 3.30 0.65 21.22
CA MET A 159 3.15 -0.54 22.06
C MET A 159 3.35 -0.28 23.55
N ALA A 160 3.63 0.97 23.96
CA ALA A 160 3.80 1.35 25.37
C ALA A 160 2.47 1.62 26.11
N ALA A 161 1.32 1.42 25.45
CA ALA A 161 -0.02 1.67 26.00
C ALA A 161 -0.67 0.42 26.59
#